data_AF-A0A6M0CM83-F1
#
_entry.id   AF-A0A6M0CM83-F1
#
_cell.length_a   1.000
_cell.length_b   1.000
_cell.length_c   1.000
_cell.angle_alpha   90.00
_cell.angle_beta   90.00
_cell.angle_gamma   90.00
#
_symmetry.space_group_name_H-M   'P 1'
#
loop_
_entity.id
_entity.type
_entity.pdbx_description
1 polymer ?
#
loop_
_entity_poly.entity_id
_entity_poly.type
_entity_poly.pdbx_seq_one_letter_code
_entity_poly.pdbx_strand_id
1 'polypeptide(L)'
;MNFRNNFLMAAIMLLAVTSCQAQKTNEKPVDSTATSINGAWYTYNANFQIRESVIKDTLWINTTSDPNFESDTPEIDTTYIRKLSDDYYLMTRPGWKRKRVAKLELAENNSVLKISPVTQGEDEKVLLETYKTEPVKAWAELQTMNLLNNDRFEQLKNAPGMDEMTRDDVIKSLAARKEISPMLLEYYKANPKRGKFSLYRMVNDYRNEVMIKMGYNPYKMLKGDPFKKFENDAEVMKLLNEPMSWEK
;
A
#
# COMPACT_ATOMS: atom_id res chain seq x y z
N MET A 1 70.53 -11.75 -5.40
CA MET A 1 70.97 -10.59 -6.20
C MET A 1 69.78 -10.21 -7.08
N ASN A 2 68.87 -9.29 -6.69
CA ASN A 2 68.97 -7.81 -6.70
C ASN A 2 69.52 -7.30 -8.04
N PHE A 3 68.84 -6.53 -8.92
CA PHE A 3 67.98 -5.33 -8.80
C PHE A 3 66.90 -5.37 -9.92
N ARG A 4 65.58 -5.09 -9.73
CA ARG A 4 64.85 -3.84 -9.44
C ARG A 4 64.90 -2.73 -10.51
N ASN A 5 63.70 -2.40 -11.05
CA ASN A 5 63.08 -1.06 -11.17
C ASN A 5 63.65 -0.09 -12.24
N ASN A 6 62.91 0.78 -12.96
CA ASN A 6 61.53 1.29 -12.93
C ASN A 6 61.30 2.26 -14.13
N PHE A 7 60.05 2.73 -14.28
CA PHE A 7 59.56 4.03 -14.82
C PHE A 7 59.45 4.17 -16.38
N LEU A 8 58.45 4.78 -17.03
CA LEU A 8 57.17 5.45 -16.67
C LEU A 8 56.61 6.15 -17.94
N MET A 9 55.28 6.35 -18.00
CA MET A 9 54.55 7.42 -18.74
C MET A 9 54.51 7.30 -20.28
N ALA A 10 53.48 7.72 -21.03
CA ALA A 10 52.07 8.07 -20.79
C ALA A 10 51.46 8.47 -22.16
N ALA A 11 50.14 8.28 -22.27
CA ALA A 11 49.17 9.13 -22.99
C ALA A 11 48.94 9.04 -24.51
N ILE A 12 47.67 9.38 -24.85
CA ILE A 12 47.02 9.70 -26.13
C ILE A 12 46.38 8.45 -26.80
N MET A 13 45.09 8.09 -26.60
CA MET A 13 43.80 8.82 -26.66
C MET A 13 43.41 9.29 -28.09
N LEU A 14 42.60 8.51 -28.82
CA LEU A 14 41.30 8.90 -29.43
C LEU A 14 40.75 7.88 -30.49
N LEU A 15 39.56 7.33 -30.18
CA LEU A 15 38.34 7.17 -31.00
C LEU A 15 38.34 6.54 -32.42
N ALA A 16 37.63 5.42 -32.55
CA ALA A 16 36.49 5.18 -33.48
C ALA A 16 35.97 3.73 -33.30
N VAL A 17 34.96 3.48 -32.44
CA VAL A 17 33.53 3.32 -32.80
C VAL A 17 33.27 2.41 -34.01
N THR A 18 32.98 1.13 -33.77
CA THR A 18 32.02 0.27 -34.52
C THR A 18 31.58 -0.85 -33.55
N SER A 19 30.41 -0.71 -32.91
CA SER A 19 29.09 -1.23 -33.30
C SER A 19 28.79 -2.66 -32.83
N CYS A 20 27.92 -2.73 -31.82
CA CYS A 20 26.79 -3.65 -31.65
C CYS A 20 26.96 -5.16 -31.94
N GLN A 21 26.88 -5.95 -30.86
CA GLN A 21 25.77 -6.91 -30.71
C GLN A 21 25.29 -6.90 -29.25
N ALA A 22 24.49 -5.89 -28.91
CA ALA A 22 23.54 -6.03 -27.82
C ALA A 22 22.48 -7.03 -28.28
N GLN A 23 22.40 -8.18 -27.60
CA GLN A 23 21.29 -9.10 -27.73
C GLN A 23 20.00 -8.33 -27.48
N LYS A 24 19.26 -8.05 -28.56
CA LYS A 24 17.85 -7.70 -28.47
C LYS A 24 17.13 -8.96 -27.99
N THR A 25 16.96 -9.06 -26.68
CA THR A 25 15.80 -9.78 -26.15
C THR A 25 14.58 -9.17 -26.83
N ASN A 26 13.78 -10.00 -27.50
CA ASN A 26 12.46 -9.62 -27.99
C ASN A 26 11.54 -9.42 -26.77
N GLU A 27 11.84 -8.42 -25.94
CA GLU A 27 10.82 -7.80 -25.13
C GLU A 27 9.94 -7.04 -26.11
N LYS A 28 8.72 -7.57 -26.32
CA LYS A 28 7.68 -6.79 -26.96
C LYS A 28 7.67 -5.41 -26.28
N PRO A 29 7.63 -4.30 -27.03
CA PRO A 29 7.40 -3.01 -26.42
C PRO A 29 6.15 -3.15 -25.54
N VAL A 30 6.33 -2.99 -24.23
CA VAL A 30 5.21 -2.89 -23.30
C VAL A 30 4.43 -1.68 -23.76
N ASP A 31 3.28 -1.94 -24.36
CA ASP A 31 2.40 -0.95 -24.97
C ASP A 31 1.99 0.04 -23.87
N SER A 32 2.68 1.17 -23.78
CA SER A 32 2.71 2.04 -22.61
C SER A 32 1.56 3.04 -22.57
N THR A 33 0.40 2.74 -23.16
CA THR A 33 -0.65 3.76 -23.38
C THR A 33 -2.06 3.36 -22.96
N ALA A 34 -2.23 2.26 -22.23
CA ALA A 34 -3.41 2.07 -21.39
C ALA A 34 -3.06 1.20 -20.20
N THR A 35 -2.58 1.82 -19.12
CA THR A 35 -2.46 1.10 -17.84
C THR A 35 -3.86 0.80 -17.33
N SER A 36 -4.39 -0.35 -17.72
CA SER A 36 -5.70 -0.79 -17.28
C SER A 36 -5.62 -1.23 -15.83
N ILE A 37 -6.64 -0.89 -15.04
CA ILE A 37 -6.85 -1.46 -13.71
C ILE A 37 -7.31 -2.92 -13.78
N ASN A 38 -7.58 -3.45 -14.98
CA ASN A 38 -7.95 -4.84 -15.17
C ASN A 38 -6.79 -5.76 -14.78
N GLY A 39 -7.07 -6.77 -13.96
CA GLY A 39 -6.08 -7.73 -13.49
C GLY A 39 -6.37 -8.23 -12.08
N ALA A 40 -5.48 -9.09 -11.60
CA ALA A 40 -5.45 -9.53 -10.22
C ALA A 40 -4.65 -8.54 -9.37
N TRP A 41 -5.25 -8.14 -8.26
CA TRP A 41 -4.67 -7.25 -7.26
C TRP A 41 -4.74 -7.91 -5.89
N TYR A 42 -3.80 -7.58 -5.01
CA TYR A 42 -3.64 -8.27 -3.75
C TYR A 42 -3.57 -7.30 -2.58
N THR A 43 -4.13 -7.68 -1.45
CA THR A 43 -3.98 -6.93 -0.20
C THR A 43 -4.03 -7.90 0.98
N TYR A 44 -3.64 -7.42 2.16
CA TYR A 44 -3.82 -8.15 3.41
C TYR A 44 -5.01 -7.56 4.16
N ASN A 45 -5.90 -8.42 4.66
CA ASN A 45 -7.01 -7.97 5.49
C ASN A 45 -6.58 -7.79 6.95
N ALA A 46 -7.51 -7.36 7.79
CA ALA A 46 -7.25 -7.12 9.23
C ALA A 46 -6.80 -8.38 10.00
N ASN A 47 -7.03 -9.57 9.45
CA ASN A 47 -6.63 -10.86 10.02
C ASN A 47 -5.33 -11.39 9.39
N PHE A 48 -4.58 -10.56 8.67
CA PHE A 48 -3.35 -10.95 7.97
C PHE A 48 -3.56 -11.99 6.86
N GLN A 49 -4.81 -12.20 6.44
CA GLN A 49 -5.12 -13.10 5.34
C GLN A 49 -4.96 -12.35 4.01
N ILE A 50 -4.55 -13.10 2.98
CA ILE A 50 -4.43 -12.57 1.63
C ILE A 50 -5.82 -12.45 1.04
N ARG A 51 -6.12 -11.28 0.49
CA ARG A 51 -7.29 -11.03 -0.33
C ARG A 51 -6.84 -10.77 -1.75
N GLU A 52 -7.33 -11.58 -2.67
CA GLU A 52 -7.24 -11.33 -4.10
C GLU A 52 -8.44 -10.50 -4.54
N SER A 53 -8.20 -9.55 -5.44
CA SER A 53 -9.16 -8.65 -6.06
C SER A 53 -8.99 -8.74 -7.58
N VAL A 54 -9.86 -9.48 -8.24
CA VAL A 54 -9.87 -9.56 -9.70
C VAL A 54 -10.79 -8.48 -10.24
N ILE A 55 -10.20 -7.50 -10.93
CA ILE A 55 -10.93 -6.44 -11.60
C ILE A 55 -10.97 -6.76 -13.09
N LYS A 56 -12.19 -6.82 -13.65
CA LYS A 56 -12.41 -7.04 -15.07
C LYS A 56 -13.62 -6.24 -15.53
N ASP A 57 -13.37 -5.22 -16.34
CA ASP A 57 -14.37 -4.36 -16.97
C ASP A 57 -15.28 -3.69 -15.93
N THR A 58 -16.46 -4.26 -15.68
CA THR A 58 -17.46 -3.75 -14.73
C THR A 58 -17.57 -4.58 -13.45
N LEU A 59 -16.65 -5.52 -13.25
CA LEU A 59 -16.69 -6.46 -12.15
C LEU A 59 -15.42 -6.37 -11.31
N TRP A 60 -15.61 -6.36 -9.99
CA TRP A 60 -14.56 -6.53 -9.01
C TRP A 60 -14.95 -7.69 -8.09
N ILE A 61 -14.26 -8.81 -8.26
CA ILE A 61 -14.44 -10.01 -7.43
C ILE A 61 -13.35 -10.01 -6.37
N ASN A 62 -13.74 -10.08 -5.10
CA ASN A 62 -12.83 -10.28 -4.00
C ASN A 62 -12.91 -11.73 -3.55
N THR A 63 -11.77 -12.38 -3.43
CA THR A 63 -11.66 -13.73 -2.90
C THR A 63 -10.75 -13.68 -1.68
N THR A 64 -11.27 -14.13 -0.52
CA THR A 64 -10.47 -14.25 0.70
C THR A 64 -10.28 -15.73 0.99
N SER A 65 -9.02 -16.16 1.01
CA SER A 65 -8.63 -17.50 1.45
C SER A 65 -7.95 -17.39 2.81
N ASP A 66 -8.45 -18.12 3.81
CA ASP A 66 -7.73 -18.30 5.06
C ASP A 66 -6.92 -19.58 5.00
N PRO A 67 -5.58 -19.53 4.96
CA PRO A 67 -4.75 -20.73 4.97
C PRO A 67 -4.86 -21.53 6.28
N ASN A 68 -5.44 -20.95 7.35
CA ASN A 68 -5.56 -21.57 8.67
C ASN A 68 -6.96 -22.13 8.97
N PHE A 69 -7.94 -21.95 8.08
CA PHE A 69 -9.27 -22.57 8.23
C PHE A 69 -9.43 -23.73 7.25
N GLU A 70 -9.85 -24.89 7.75
CA GLU A 70 -10.20 -26.09 6.96
C GLU A 70 -11.46 -25.91 6.09
N SER A 71 -11.96 -24.69 5.94
CA SER A 71 -13.05 -24.39 5.00
C SER A 71 -12.49 -24.38 3.59
N ASP A 72 -12.70 -25.47 2.86
CA ASP A 72 -12.30 -25.60 1.45
C ASP A 72 -12.97 -24.57 0.52
N THR A 73 -13.99 -23.85 0.99
CA THR A 73 -14.68 -22.83 0.20
C THR A 73 -14.17 -21.42 0.54
N PRO A 74 -13.54 -20.71 -0.43
CA PRO A 74 -13.15 -19.32 -0.22
C PRO A 74 -14.39 -18.42 -0.12
N GLU A 75 -14.29 -17.34 0.65
CA GLU A 75 -15.32 -16.31 0.69
C GLU A 75 -15.22 -15.45 -0.58
N ILE A 76 -16.31 -15.38 -1.36
CA ILE A 76 -16.39 -14.62 -2.61
C ILE A 76 -17.32 -13.43 -2.46
N ASP A 77 -16.76 -12.24 -2.67
CA ASP A 77 -17.42 -10.96 -2.54
C ASP A 77 -17.41 -10.22 -3.88
N THR A 78 -18.59 -10.10 -4.51
CA THR A 78 -18.71 -9.43 -5.81
C THR A 78 -19.16 -7.98 -5.66
N THR A 79 -18.39 -7.06 -6.23
CA THR A 79 -18.72 -5.64 -6.37
C THR A 79 -18.83 -5.30 -7.85
N TYR A 80 -19.91 -4.66 -8.26
CA TYR A 80 -20.05 -4.10 -9.60
C TYR A 80 -19.41 -2.72 -9.61
N ILE A 81 -18.56 -2.47 -10.60
CA ILE A 81 -17.93 -1.18 -10.83
C ILE A 81 -18.35 -0.62 -12.19
N ARG A 82 -18.53 0.70 -12.27
CA ARG A 82 -18.79 1.38 -13.54
C ARG A 82 -18.01 2.69 -13.56
N LYS A 83 -17.22 2.90 -14.61
CA LYS A 83 -16.51 4.15 -14.83
C LYS A 83 -17.52 5.30 -15.02
N LEU A 84 -17.37 6.37 -14.24
CA LEU A 84 -18.18 7.60 -14.32
C LEU A 84 -17.46 8.70 -15.09
N SER A 85 -16.14 8.78 -14.92
CA SER A 85 -15.22 9.62 -15.72
C SER A 85 -13.80 9.07 -15.60
N ASP A 86 -12.78 9.80 -16.07
CA ASP A 86 -11.40 9.31 -16.19
C ASP A 86 -10.88 8.56 -14.96
N ASP A 87 -11.06 9.15 -13.77
CA ASP A 87 -10.55 8.58 -12.52
C ASP A 87 -11.63 8.05 -11.55
N TYR A 88 -12.91 8.33 -11.82
CA TYR A 88 -14.01 8.05 -10.87
C TYR A 88 -14.83 6.84 -11.28
N TYR A 89 -15.15 6.01 -10.29
CA TYR A 89 -15.91 4.79 -10.46
C TYR A 89 -17.06 4.75 -9.46
N LEU A 90 -18.23 4.36 -9.98
CA LEU A 90 -19.37 3.96 -9.17
C LEU A 90 -19.18 2.50 -8.75
N MET A 91 -19.37 2.21 -7.48
CA MET A 91 -19.30 0.87 -6.92
C MET A 91 -20.64 0.52 -6.27
N THR A 92 -21.17 -0.66 -6.60
CA THR A 92 -22.40 -1.21 -6.03
C THR A 92 -22.21 -2.68 -5.68
N ARG A 93 -22.95 -3.18 -4.68
CA ARG A 93 -22.90 -4.58 -4.27
C ARG A 93 -24.33 -5.05 -3.95
N PRO A 94 -24.69 -6.32 -4.22
CA PRO A 94 -25.95 -6.87 -3.76
C PRO A 94 -26.14 -6.65 -2.24
N GLY A 95 -27.28 -6.10 -1.85
CA GLY A 95 -27.61 -5.78 -0.46
C GLY A 95 -27.11 -4.43 0.06
N TRP A 96 -26.29 -3.68 -0.69
CA TRP A 96 -25.96 -2.30 -0.31
C TRP A 96 -27.14 -1.37 -0.55
N LYS A 97 -27.56 -0.65 0.51
CA LYS A 97 -28.61 0.38 0.42
C LYS A 97 -28.15 1.65 -0.30
N ARG A 98 -26.84 1.89 -0.35
CA ARG A 98 -26.23 3.11 -0.92
C ARG A 98 -25.17 2.75 -1.93
N LYS A 99 -25.12 3.52 -3.00
CA LYS A 99 -24.03 3.48 -4.00
C LYS A 99 -22.80 4.16 -3.40
N ARG A 100 -21.64 3.82 -3.94
CA ARG A 100 -20.37 4.43 -3.54
C ARG A 100 -19.66 4.99 -4.75
N VAL A 101 -18.97 6.12 -4.58
CA VAL A 101 -18.04 6.65 -5.58
C VAL A 101 -16.65 6.67 -4.97
N ALA A 102 -15.67 6.20 -5.74
CA ALA A 102 -14.26 6.21 -5.38
C ALA A 102 -13.43 6.62 -6.60
N LYS A 103 -12.26 7.20 -6.33
CA LYS A 103 -11.19 7.38 -7.30
C LYS A 103 -10.32 6.11 -7.30
N LEU A 104 -9.99 5.60 -8.48
CA LEU A 104 -9.06 4.50 -8.65
C LEU A 104 -7.84 5.02 -9.41
N GLU A 105 -6.67 4.94 -8.78
CA GLU A 105 -5.43 5.53 -9.30
C GLU A 105 -4.28 4.53 -9.25
N LEU A 106 -3.54 4.42 -10.35
CA LEU A 106 -2.32 3.62 -10.42
C LEU A 106 -1.13 4.47 -9.96
N ALA A 107 -0.37 3.94 -9.01
CA ALA A 107 0.78 4.57 -8.40
C ALA A 107 2.01 3.64 -8.45
N GLU A 108 3.18 4.17 -8.10
CA GLU A 108 4.44 3.42 -8.02
C GLU A 108 4.72 2.62 -9.32
N ASN A 109 4.71 3.29 -10.48
CA ASN A 109 4.89 2.63 -11.78
C ASN A 109 3.86 1.52 -12.03
N ASN A 110 2.61 1.75 -11.65
CA ASN A 110 1.48 0.82 -11.80
C ASN A 110 1.57 -0.43 -10.91
N SER A 111 2.44 -0.42 -9.90
CA SER A 111 2.57 -1.54 -8.96
C SER A 111 1.58 -1.47 -7.79
N VAL A 112 0.94 -0.32 -7.61
CA VAL A 112 -0.06 -0.09 -6.56
C VAL A 112 -1.32 0.53 -7.17
N LEU A 113 -2.47 -0.10 -6.96
CA LEU A 113 -3.79 0.48 -7.21
C LEU A 113 -4.30 1.10 -5.91
N LYS A 114 -4.40 2.42 -5.89
CA LYS A 114 -4.99 3.19 -4.79
C LYS A 114 -6.49 3.34 -5.03
N ILE A 115 -7.28 2.94 -4.04
CA ILE A 115 -8.71 3.24 -3.98
C ILE A 115 -8.90 4.29 -2.91
N SER A 116 -9.35 5.47 -3.34
CA SER A 116 -9.58 6.59 -2.46
C SER A 116 -10.77 6.33 -1.52
N PRO A 117 -10.93 7.18 -0.49
CA PRO A 117 -12.08 7.12 0.42
C PRO A 117 -13.39 7.21 -0.36
N VAL A 118 -14.37 6.42 0.06
CA VAL A 118 -15.65 6.32 -0.65
C VAL A 118 -16.65 7.36 -0.18
N THR A 119 -17.28 8.08 -1.11
CA THR A 119 -18.47 8.89 -0.83
C THR A 119 -19.71 8.02 -1.08
N GLN A 120 -20.70 8.08 -0.19
CA GLN A 120 -21.89 7.22 -0.26
C GLN A 120 -23.19 8.02 -0.40
N GLY A 121 -24.12 7.52 -1.22
CA GLY A 121 -25.41 8.16 -1.46
C GLY A 121 -26.32 7.35 -2.38
N GLU A 122 -27.49 7.91 -2.70
CA GLU A 122 -28.51 7.24 -3.54
C GLU A 122 -28.45 7.73 -4.99
N ASP A 123 -28.29 9.05 -5.18
CA ASP A 123 -28.17 9.69 -6.48
C ASP A 123 -26.70 9.76 -6.93
N GLU A 124 -26.45 9.26 -8.14
CA GLU A 124 -25.11 9.18 -8.72
C GLU A 124 -24.55 10.52 -9.17
N LYS A 125 -25.40 11.40 -9.71
CA LYS A 125 -24.97 12.73 -10.18
C LYS A 125 -24.58 13.58 -8.98
N VAL A 126 -25.38 13.55 -7.92
CA VAL A 126 -25.07 14.23 -6.66
C VAL A 126 -23.77 13.69 -6.08
N LEU A 127 -23.58 12.37 -6.04
CA LEU A 127 -22.35 11.78 -5.51
C LEU A 127 -21.09 12.20 -6.28
N LEU A 128 -21.15 12.19 -7.61
CA LEU A 128 -20.02 12.58 -8.45
C LEU A 128 -19.69 14.06 -8.26
N GLU A 129 -20.72 14.92 -8.20
CA GLU A 129 -20.54 16.36 -8.00
C GLU A 129 -19.96 16.67 -6.61
N THR A 130 -20.52 16.07 -5.56
CA THR A 130 -19.98 16.15 -4.20
C THR A 130 -18.52 15.72 -4.16
N TYR A 131 -18.17 14.60 -4.79
CA TYR A 131 -16.80 14.11 -4.81
C TYR A 131 -15.83 15.09 -5.50
N LYS A 132 -16.27 15.74 -6.59
CA LYS A 132 -15.44 16.67 -7.37
C LYS A 132 -15.28 18.05 -6.73
N THR A 133 -16.32 18.53 -6.04
CA THR A 133 -16.41 19.92 -5.58
C THR A 133 -16.05 20.09 -4.12
N GLU A 134 -16.29 19.08 -3.28
CA GLU A 134 -15.92 19.17 -1.88
C GLU A 134 -14.43 18.84 -1.71
N PRO A 135 -13.68 19.69 -0.97
CA PRO A 135 -12.30 19.35 -0.66
C PRO A 135 -12.30 18.06 0.15
N VAL A 136 -11.59 17.05 -0.38
CA VAL A 136 -11.34 15.81 0.34
C VAL A 136 -10.71 16.18 1.67
N LYS A 137 -11.37 15.78 2.76
CA LYS A 137 -10.88 16.06 4.11
C LYS A 137 -9.49 15.45 4.25
N ALA A 138 -8.57 16.15 4.91
CA ALA A 138 -7.18 15.67 5.04
C ALA A 138 -7.12 14.26 5.66
N TRP A 139 -8.00 13.97 6.62
CA TRP A 139 -8.08 12.64 7.24
C TRP A 139 -8.65 11.55 6.37
N ALA A 140 -9.30 11.89 5.25
CA ALA A 140 -9.85 10.89 4.35
C ALA A 140 -8.72 10.03 3.77
N GLU A 141 -7.53 10.59 3.53
CA GLU A 141 -6.35 9.84 3.08
C GLU A 141 -5.99 8.64 3.96
N LEU A 142 -6.33 8.68 5.26
CA LEU A 142 -6.14 7.55 6.19
C LEU A 142 -7.10 6.37 5.94
N GLN A 143 -8.02 6.53 4.99
CA GLN A 143 -8.97 5.51 4.55
C GLN A 143 -8.68 5.00 3.13
N THR A 144 -7.61 5.49 2.50
CA THR A 144 -7.15 4.99 1.21
C THR A 144 -6.76 3.52 1.34
N MET A 145 -7.23 2.70 0.42
CA MET A 145 -6.87 1.29 0.34
C MET A 145 -5.87 1.09 -0.79
N ASN A 146 -4.77 0.41 -0.50
CA ASN A 146 -3.77 0.04 -1.49
C ASN A 146 -3.93 -1.44 -1.85
N LEU A 147 -4.05 -1.71 -3.14
CA LEU A 147 -3.91 -3.06 -3.68
C LEU A 147 -2.61 -3.14 -4.47
N LEU A 148 -1.92 -4.27 -4.34
CA LEU A 148 -0.63 -4.52 -4.97
C LEU A 148 -0.85 -5.36 -6.22
N ASN A 149 -0.13 -5.07 -7.30
CA ASN A 149 -0.06 -6.01 -8.41
C ASN A 149 0.72 -7.28 -8.00
N ASN A 150 0.74 -8.29 -8.87
CA ASN A 150 1.40 -9.56 -8.56
C ASN A 150 2.88 -9.41 -8.21
N ASP A 151 3.64 -8.63 -8.98
CA ASP A 151 5.08 -8.48 -8.78
C ASP A 151 5.39 -7.79 -7.45
N ARG A 152 4.66 -6.70 -7.14
CA ARG A 152 4.82 -5.98 -5.87
C ARG A 152 4.38 -6.83 -4.68
N PHE A 153 3.33 -7.63 -4.86
CA PHE A 153 2.86 -8.56 -3.85
C PHE A 153 3.91 -9.65 -3.55
N GLU A 154 4.50 -10.27 -4.58
CA GLU A 154 5.56 -11.28 -4.38
C GLU A 154 6.84 -10.67 -3.79
N GLN A 155 7.20 -9.43 -4.14
CA GLN A 155 8.27 -8.70 -3.46
C GLN A 155 7.97 -8.54 -1.96
N LEU A 156 6.76 -8.09 -1.61
CA LEU A 156 6.35 -7.91 -0.22
C LEU A 156 6.33 -9.24 0.54
N LYS A 157 5.80 -10.30 -0.07
CA LYS A 157 5.74 -11.64 0.53
C LYS A 157 7.13 -12.17 0.92
N ASN A 158 8.15 -11.86 0.12
CA ASN A 158 9.54 -12.27 0.36
C ASN A 158 10.35 -11.29 1.22
N ALA A 159 9.77 -10.14 1.60
CA ALA A 159 10.45 -9.14 2.42
C ALA A 159 10.66 -9.60 3.88
N PRO A 160 11.66 -9.03 4.58
CA PRO A 160 11.87 -9.26 6.02
C PRO A 160 10.63 -8.88 6.84
N GLY A 161 10.34 -9.65 7.89
CA GLY A 161 9.23 -9.40 8.82
C GLY A 161 9.52 -8.28 9.83
N MET A 162 8.55 -7.98 10.69
CA MET A 162 8.75 -6.99 11.75
C MET A 162 9.80 -7.42 12.78
N ASP A 163 9.93 -8.72 13.04
CA ASP A 163 10.96 -9.31 13.90
C ASP A 163 12.38 -9.17 13.31
N GLU A 164 12.50 -8.87 12.02
CA GLU A 164 13.76 -8.65 11.32
C GLU A 164 14.10 -7.15 11.20
N MET A 165 13.23 -6.24 11.64
CA MET A 165 13.48 -4.79 11.58
C MET A 165 14.65 -4.35 12.47
N THR A 166 15.42 -3.40 11.97
CA THR A 166 16.44 -2.71 12.77
C THR A 166 15.78 -1.82 13.84
N ARG A 167 16.55 -1.45 14.87
CA ARG A 167 16.10 -0.51 15.91
C ARG A 167 15.63 0.81 15.29
N ASP A 168 16.42 1.38 14.39
CA ASP A 168 16.15 2.69 13.79
C ASP A 168 14.91 2.65 12.90
N ASP A 169 14.69 1.55 12.17
CA ASP A 169 13.47 1.37 11.37
C ASP A 169 12.23 1.21 12.24
N VAL A 170 12.34 0.54 13.40
CA VAL A 170 11.24 0.48 14.37
C VAL A 170 10.89 1.87 14.89
N ILE A 171 11.89 2.64 15.32
CA ILE A 171 11.68 4.03 15.77
C ILE A 171 11.02 4.86 14.67
N LYS A 172 11.52 4.78 13.44
CA LYS A 172 10.96 5.48 12.29
C LYS A 172 9.52 5.10 12.04
N SER A 173 9.18 3.81 12.07
CA SER A 173 7.80 3.33 11.89
C SER A 173 6.86 3.85 12.99
N LEU A 174 7.30 3.86 14.25
CA LEU A 174 6.49 4.32 15.38
C LEU A 174 6.34 5.84 15.41
N ALA A 175 7.39 6.58 15.05
CA ALA A 175 7.39 8.03 14.99
C ALA A 175 6.44 8.58 13.92
N ALA A 176 6.18 7.82 12.86
CA ALA A 176 5.28 8.19 11.76
C ALA A 176 3.85 8.53 12.23
N ARG A 177 3.41 8.04 13.40
CA ARG A 177 2.12 8.42 14.00
C ARG A 177 1.97 9.92 14.24
N LYS A 178 3.09 10.64 14.44
CA LYS A 178 3.09 12.08 14.70
C LYS A 178 2.65 12.84 13.46
N GLU A 179 2.99 12.32 12.27
CA GLU A 179 2.64 12.92 10.98
C GLU A 179 1.12 12.91 10.74
N ILE A 180 0.46 11.82 11.12
CA ILE A 180 -0.99 11.64 10.96
C ILE A 180 -1.82 12.11 12.15
N SER A 181 -1.18 12.55 13.23
CA SER A 181 -1.85 12.98 14.46
C SER A 181 -2.89 14.10 14.27
N PRO A 182 -2.64 15.15 13.45
CA PRO A 182 -3.65 16.18 13.18
C PRO A 182 -4.88 15.64 12.45
N MET A 183 -4.66 14.75 11.47
CA MET A 183 -5.72 14.11 10.69
C MET A 183 -6.60 13.24 11.57
N LEU A 184 -5.99 12.42 12.44
CA LEU A 184 -6.72 11.56 13.36
C LEU A 184 -7.59 12.36 14.35
N LEU A 185 -7.09 13.49 14.84
CA LEU A 185 -7.85 14.39 15.71
C LEU A 185 -9.03 15.03 14.98
N GLU A 186 -8.84 15.48 13.72
CA GLU A 186 -9.92 16.02 12.90
C GLU A 186 -11.00 14.96 12.64
N TYR A 187 -10.60 13.73 12.27
CA TYR A 187 -11.53 12.63 12.07
C TYR A 187 -12.32 12.30 13.34
N TYR A 188 -11.66 12.25 14.50
CA TYR A 188 -12.30 11.99 15.79
C TYR A 188 -13.37 13.05 16.10
N LYS A 189 -13.05 14.34 15.91
CA LYS A 189 -14.00 15.45 16.10
C LYS A 189 -15.17 15.40 15.13
N ALA A 190 -14.92 15.03 13.87
CA ALA A 190 -15.96 14.91 12.85
C ALA A 190 -16.85 13.67 13.06
N ASN A 191 -16.34 12.63 13.75
CA ASN A 191 -17.02 11.35 13.91
C ASN A 191 -17.08 10.91 15.40
N PRO A 192 -17.68 11.71 16.30
CA PRO A 192 -17.63 11.45 17.75
C PRO A 192 -18.34 10.15 18.17
N LYS A 193 -19.21 9.62 17.30
CA LYS A 193 -19.92 8.34 17.53
C LYS A 193 -19.13 7.11 17.06
N ARG A 194 -18.03 7.29 16.30
CA ARG A 194 -17.20 6.17 15.87
C ARG A 194 -16.25 5.77 17.01
N GLY A 195 -16.14 4.48 17.25
CA GLY A 195 -15.30 3.95 18.32
C GLY A 195 -13.81 4.23 18.08
N LYS A 196 -13.06 4.39 19.19
CA LYS A 196 -11.60 4.59 19.19
C LYS A 196 -10.84 3.49 18.43
N PHE A 197 -11.39 2.28 18.38
CA PHE A 197 -10.85 1.17 17.60
C PHE A 197 -10.56 1.54 16.12
N SER A 198 -11.44 2.34 15.50
CA SER A 198 -11.24 2.76 14.11
C SER A 198 -10.01 3.66 13.91
N LEU A 199 -9.68 4.49 14.90
CA LEU A 199 -8.50 5.36 14.90
C LEU A 199 -7.22 4.54 15.03
N TYR A 200 -7.19 3.56 15.95
CA TYR A 200 -6.03 2.67 16.08
C TYR A 200 -5.80 1.85 14.82
N ARG A 201 -6.87 1.42 14.13
CA ARG A 201 -6.73 0.74 12.84
C ARG A 201 -6.05 1.65 11.81
N MET A 202 -6.47 2.91 11.69
CA MET A 202 -5.82 3.88 10.79
C MET A 202 -4.35 4.09 11.11
N VAL A 203 -3.97 4.13 12.40
CA VAL A 203 -2.56 4.20 12.80
C VAL A 203 -1.79 2.97 12.35
N ASN A 204 -2.34 1.78 12.57
CA ASN A 204 -1.69 0.54 12.19
C ASN A 204 -1.55 0.41 10.68
N ASP A 205 -2.61 0.73 9.92
CA ASP A 205 -2.60 0.70 8.46
C ASP A 205 -1.53 1.66 7.91
N TYR A 206 -1.48 2.90 8.41
CA TYR A 206 -0.46 3.87 8.01
C TYR A 206 0.95 3.43 8.38
N ARG A 207 1.16 2.90 9.59
CA ARG A 207 2.45 2.35 10.01
C ARG A 207 2.90 1.20 9.10
N ASN A 208 1.97 0.33 8.73
CA ASN A 208 2.25 -0.78 7.82
C ASN A 208 2.68 -0.27 6.44
N GLU A 209 2.07 0.79 5.91
CA GLU A 209 2.54 1.42 4.67
C GLU A 209 3.97 1.96 4.80
N VAL A 210 4.30 2.59 5.93
CA VAL A 210 5.67 3.06 6.20
C VAL A 210 6.65 1.88 6.21
N MET A 211 6.29 0.76 6.85
CA MET A 211 7.09 -0.46 6.86
C MET A 211 7.29 -1.04 5.45
N ILE A 212 6.23 -1.10 4.63
CA ILE A 212 6.30 -1.57 3.24
C ILE A 212 7.23 -0.68 2.41
N LYS A 213 7.16 0.65 2.59
CA LYS A 213 8.06 1.61 1.91
C LYS A 213 9.52 1.45 2.35
N MET A 214 9.77 0.97 3.56
CA MET A 214 11.10 0.63 4.06
C MET A 214 11.56 -0.77 3.62
N GLY A 215 10.72 -1.53 2.92
CA GLY A 215 11.06 -2.87 2.43
C GLY A 215 10.78 -4.00 3.43
N TYR A 216 9.90 -3.79 4.41
CA TYR A 216 9.48 -4.81 5.37
C TYR A 216 8.06 -5.31 5.08
N ASN A 217 7.77 -6.55 5.47
CA ASN A 217 6.45 -7.15 5.44
C ASN A 217 5.81 -7.15 6.84
N PRO A 218 4.89 -6.20 7.13
CA PRO A 218 4.21 -6.15 8.42
C PRO A 218 3.19 -7.28 8.61
N TYR A 219 2.89 -8.05 7.55
CA TYR A 219 1.92 -9.14 7.56
C TYR A 219 2.56 -10.53 7.57
N LYS A 220 3.89 -10.61 7.55
CA LYS A 220 4.61 -11.88 7.69
C LYS A 220 4.29 -12.46 9.06
N MET A 221 3.79 -13.70 9.10
CA MET A 221 3.40 -14.36 10.35
C MET A 221 4.58 -14.37 11.33
N LEU A 222 4.37 -13.77 12.50
CA LEU A 222 5.36 -13.73 13.56
C LEU A 222 5.11 -14.83 14.57
N LYS A 223 6.18 -15.48 15.03
CA LYS A 223 6.13 -16.34 16.22
C LYS A 223 6.33 -15.48 17.47
N GLY A 224 5.33 -14.67 17.83
CA GLY A 224 5.31 -13.86 19.06
C GLY A 224 5.24 -12.35 18.84
N ASP A 225 5.45 -11.59 19.93
CA ASP A 225 5.41 -10.12 19.91
C ASP A 225 6.67 -9.56 19.20
N PRO A 226 6.53 -8.82 18.07
CA PRO A 226 7.66 -8.24 17.34
C PRO A 226 8.48 -7.26 18.19
N PHE A 227 7.89 -6.65 19.21
CA PHE A 227 8.54 -5.63 20.03
C PHE A 227 9.25 -6.21 21.25
N LYS A 228 9.12 -7.51 21.53
CA LYS A 228 9.75 -8.15 22.68
C LYS A 228 11.27 -7.96 22.72
N LYS A 229 11.93 -7.99 21.56
CA LYS A 229 13.39 -7.76 21.46
C LYS A 229 13.82 -6.33 21.85
N PHE A 230 12.87 -5.40 21.96
CA PHE A 230 13.08 -4.00 22.33
C PHE A 230 12.50 -3.65 23.71
N GLU A 231 12.13 -4.64 24.53
CA GLU A 231 11.49 -4.40 25.83
C GLU A 231 12.33 -3.54 26.79
N ASN A 232 13.67 -3.58 26.64
CA ASN A 232 14.62 -2.78 27.43
C ASN A 232 15.06 -1.49 26.72
N ASP A 233 14.52 -1.19 25.53
CA ASP A 233 14.83 0.03 24.79
C ASP A 233 13.87 1.16 25.20
N ALA A 234 14.35 2.07 26.04
CA ALA A 234 13.53 3.14 26.61
C ALA A 234 12.90 4.05 25.54
N GLU A 235 13.56 4.25 24.40
CA GLU A 235 13.04 5.10 23.33
C GLU A 235 11.92 4.39 22.56
N VAL A 236 12.14 3.12 22.18
CA VAL A 236 11.10 2.31 21.52
C VAL A 236 9.90 2.13 22.44
N MET A 237 10.11 1.83 23.73
CA MET A 237 9.02 1.68 24.69
C MET A 237 8.28 2.98 24.97
N LYS A 238 8.98 4.12 25.01
CA LYS A 238 8.34 5.44 25.08
C LYS A 238 7.48 5.68 23.85
N LEU A 239 7.97 5.34 22.66
CA LEU A 239 7.20 5.47 21.45
C LEU A 239 5.98 4.53 21.51
N LEU A 240 6.12 3.23 21.75
CA LEU A 240 4.98 2.31 21.82
C LEU A 240 3.87 2.75 22.77
N ASN A 241 4.22 3.33 23.92
CA ASN A 241 3.27 3.69 24.98
C ASN A 241 2.79 5.16 24.95
N GLU A 242 3.28 5.99 24.02
CA GLU A 242 2.84 7.39 24.00
C GLU A 242 1.35 7.47 23.63
N PRO A 243 0.55 8.25 24.40
CA PRO A 243 -0.85 8.43 24.09
C PRO A 243 -1.04 9.15 22.76
N MET A 244 -2.09 8.73 22.04
CA MET A 244 -2.44 9.29 20.75
C MET A 244 -3.05 10.70 20.89
N SER A 245 -3.05 11.48 19.81
CA SER A 245 -3.49 12.88 19.82
C SER A 245 -4.93 13.10 20.27
N TRP A 246 -5.81 12.11 20.10
CA TRP A 246 -7.22 12.16 20.52
C TRP A 246 -7.48 11.64 21.95
N GLU A 247 -6.43 11.15 22.63
CA GLU A 247 -6.51 10.68 24.02
C GLU A 247 -6.08 11.74 25.02
N LYS A 248 -5.46 12.81 24.53
CA LYS A 248 -5.04 14.00 25.27
C LYS A 248 -6.18 15.01 25.33
#